data_AF-A0A243B1H5-F1
#
_entry.id   AF-A0A243B1H5-F1
#
_cell.length_a   1.000
_cell.length_b   1.000
_cell.length_c   1.000
_cell.angle_alpha   90.00
_cell.angle_beta   90.00
_cell.angle_gamma   90.00
#
_symmetry.space_group_name_H-M   'P 1'
#
loop_
_entity.id
_entity.type
_entity.pdbx_description
1 polymer ?
#
loop_
_entity_poly.entity_id
_entity_poly.type
_entity_poly.pdbx_seq_one_letter_code
_entity_poly.pdbx_strand_id
1 'polypeptide(L)'
;EEISEIGTTVLAIPGVNAWRIAMPVLKDMGVEKVYLAFDADLVENQKVRKALIDFATELKRVGYNVIIAAWNPTQGKGLDDTMQAGFKPVFQRL
;
A
#
# COMPACT_ATOMS: atom_id res chain seq x y z
N GLU A 1 -14.64 14.17 -4.85
CA GLU A 1 -13.39 13.80 -5.54
C GLU A 1 -12.53 12.89 -4.63
N GLU A 2 -12.80 11.58 -4.56
CA GLU A 2 -11.99 10.64 -3.74
C GLU A 2 -10.51 10.61 -4.14
N ILE A 3 -10.21 10.76 -5.44
CA ILE A 3 -8.83 10.75 -5.97
C ILE A 3 -7.99 11.90 -5.42
N SER A 4 -8.61 13.06 -5.15
CA SER A 4 -7.89 14.20 -4.56
C SER A 4 -7.43 13.93 -3.13
N GLU A 5 -8.10 13.02 -2.41
CA GLU A 5 -7.76 12.66 -1.03
C GLU A 5 -6.74 11.51 -0.95
N ILE A 6 -6.82 10.57 -1.90
CA ILE A 6 -5.95 9.39 -1.98
C ILE A 6 -4.60 9.72 -2.63
N GLY A 7 -4.63 10.62 -3.60
CA GLY A 7 -3.49 10.94 -4.46
C GLY A 7 -3.50 10.10 -5.74
N THR A 8 -2.69 10.55 -6.71
CA THR A 8 -2.54 9.92 -8.03
C THR A 8 -1.17 9.25 -8.22
N THR A 9 -0.26 9.44 -7.27
CA THR A 9 1.10 8.90 -7.35
C THR A 9 1.14 7.50 -6.75
N VAL A 10 1.60 6.54 -7.55
CA VAL A 10 1.82 5.15 -7.12
C VAL A 10 3.31 4.86 -7.17
N LEU A 11 3.87 4.37 -6.06
CA LEU A 11 5.25 3.92 -5.97
C LEU A 11 5.29 2.40 -5.92
N ALA A 12 5.68 1.77 -7.02
CA ALA A 12 5.89 0.33 -7.06
C ALA A 12 7.26 -0.01 -6.45
N ILE A 13 7.28 -0.95 -5.49
CA ILE A 13 8.51 -1.51 -4.94
C ILE A 13 8.73 -2.92 -5.51
N PRO A 14 9.97 -3.31 -5.82
CA PRO A 14 10.28 -4.59 -6.49
C PRO A 14 9.97 -5.82 -5.65
N GLY A 15 9.60 -5.64 -4.39
CA GLY A 15 9.11 -6.69 -3.51
C GLY A 15 8.88 -6.14 -2.11
N VAL A 16 8.02 -6.82 -1.34
CA VAL A 16 7.70 -6.38 0.02
C VAL A 16 8.90 -6.29 0.93
N ASN A 17 9.96 -7.09 0.73
CA ASN A 17 11.18 -7.02 1.54
C ASN A 17 12.04 -5.78 1.24
N ALA A 18 11.80 -5.12 0.11
CA ALA A 18 12.55 -3.95 -0.33
C ALA A 18 11.94 -2.63 0.18
N TRP A 19 10.92 -2.66 1.05
CA TRP A 19 10.20 -1.47 1.54
C TRP A 19 11.12 -0.37 2.10
N ARG A 20 12.29 -0.73 2.63
CA ARG A 20 13.29 0.22 3.16
C ARG A 20 13.76 1.24 2.14
N ILE A 21 13.78 0.90 0.84
CA ILE A 21 14.17 1.83 -0.22
C ILE A 21 13.12 2.91 -0.46
N ALA A 22 11.86 2.65 -0.09
CA ALA A 22 10.77 3.62 -0.22
C ALA A 22 10.84 4.70 0.87
N MET A 23 11.40 4.40 2.04
CA MET A 23 11.50 5.37 3.16
C MET A 23 12.15 6.71 2.79
N PRO A 24 13.36 6.75 2.18
CA PRO A 24 13.95 8.03 1.77
C PRO A 24 13.13 8.71 0.68
N VAL A 25 12.54 7.96 -0.26
CA VAL A 25 11.69 8.50 -1.32
C VAL A 25 10.46 9.19 -0.74
N LEU A 26 9.77 8.54 0.20
CA LEU A 26 8.60 9.12 0.87
C LEU A 26 8.95 10.38 1.66
N LYS A 27 10.14 10.42 2.26
CA LYS A 27 10.65 11.60 2.95
C LYS A 27 10.93 12.74 1.99
N ASP A 28 11.59 12.47 0.87
CA ASP A 28 11.93 13.48 -0.14
C ASP A 28 10.69 14.02 -0.86
N MET A 29 9.65 13.17 -1.02
CA MET A 29 8.35 13.59 -1.53
C MET A 29 7.57 14.48 -0.56
N GLY A 30 7.96 14.54 0.72
CA GLY A 30 7.29 15.35 1.74
C GLY A 30 5.84 14.92 2.01
N VAL A 31 5.50 13.63 1.81
CA VAL A 31 4.15 13.14 2.05
C VAL A 31 3.89 12.92 3.54
N GLU A 32 2.64 13.06 3.98
CA GLU A 32 2.24 12.74 5.36
C GLU A 32 1.38 11.47 5.43
N LYS A 33 0.74 11.12 4.31
CA LYS A 33 -0.20 10.01 4.20
C LYS A 33 0.32 9.00 3.19
N VAL A 34 0.33 7.73 3.58
CA VAL A 34 0.83 6.63 2.76
C VAL A 34 -0.24 5.57 2.63
N TYR A 35 -0.66 5.32 1.40
CA TYR A 35 -1.56 4.22 1.06
C TYR A 35 -0.73 3.01 0.66
N LEU A 36 -0.85 1.95 1.46
CA LEU A 36 -0.21 0.67 1.20
C LEU A 36 -1.20 -0.21 0.44
N ALA A 37 -1.03 -0.30 -0.88
CA ALA A 37 -1.76 -1.22 -1.74
C ALA A 37 -1.01 -2.53 -1.87
N PHE A 38 -1.72 -3.64 -1.68
CA PHE A 38 -1.12 -4.97 -1.76
C PHE A 38 -1.98 -5.92 -2.56
N ASP A 39 -1.31 -6.74 -3.36
CA ASP A 39 -1.95 -7.83 -4.09
C ASP A 39 -2.74 -8.72 -3.16
N ALA A 40 -3.91 -9.15 -3.63
CA ALA A 40 -4.86 -9.88 -2.81
C ALA A 40 -4.38 -11.27 -2.37
N ASP A 41 -3.33 -11.80 -3.02
CA ASP A 41 -2.65 -13.06 -2.65
C ASP A 41 -1.82 -12.93 -1.35
N LEU A 42 -1.72 -11.73 -0.75
CA LEU A 42 -0.96 -11.47 0.48
C LEU A 42 -1.48 -12.25 1.69
N VAL A 43 -2.77 -12.64 1.68
CA VAL A 43 -3.39 -13.44 2.75
C VAL A 43 -2.70 -14.82 2.90
N GLU A 44 -2.20 -15.39 1.82
CA GLU A 44 -1.62 -16.74 1.84
C GLU A 44 -0.14 -16.75 2.29
N ASN A 45 0.57 -15.62 2.18
CA ASN A 45 2.01 -15.59 2.40
C ASN A 45 2.42 -14.89 3.70
N GLN A 46 2.64 -15.69 4.76
CA GLN A 46 3.04 -15.21 6.09
C GLN A 46 4.29 -14.31 6.08
N LYS A 47 5.24 -14.56 5.16
CA LYS A 47 6.46 -13.73 5.03
C LYS A 47 6.12 -12.33 4.57
N VAL A 48 5.17 -12.22 3.64
CA VAL A 48 4.71 -10.96 3.07
C VAL A 48 3.93 -10.16 4.11
N ARG A 49 3.06 -10.83 4.88
CA ARG A 49 2.37 -10.21 6.02
C ARG A 49 3.33 -9.65 7.07
N LYS A 50 4.41 -10.37 7.39
CA LYS A 50 5.41 -9.87 8.34
C LYS A 50 6.12 -8.61 7.83
N ALA A 51 6.58 -8.64 6.58
CA ALA A 51 7.23 -7.48 5.95
C ALA A 51 6.30 -6.26 5.90
N LEU A 52 5.01 -6.47 5.66
CA LEU A 52 3.98 -5.43 5.69
C LEU A 52 3.81 -4.83 7.07
N ILE A 53 3.70 -5.66 8.11
CA ILE A 53 3.59 -5.19 9.49
C ILE A 53 4.84 -4.38 9.85
N ASP A 54 6.03 -4.90 9.53
CA ASP A 54 7.29 -4.19 9.80
C ASP A 54 7.33 -2.83 9.08
N PHE A 55 6.89 -2.76 7.81
CA PHE A 55 6.83 -1.52 7.04
C PHE A 55 5.83 -0.53 7.62
N ALA A 56 4.61 -0.98 7.92
CA ALA A 56 3.56 -0.17 8.51
C ALA A 56 3.95 0.36 9.90
N THR A 57 4.59 -0.47 10.72
CA THR A 57 5.10 -0.08 12.04
C THR A 57 6.19 0.98 11.90
N GLU A 58 7.13 0.84 10.97
CA GLU A 58 8.18 1.83 10.76
C GLU A 58 7.61 3.15 10.22
N LEU A 59 6.67 3.11 9.28
CA LEU A 59 5.98 4.31 8.80
C LEU A 59 5.25 5.04 9.93
N LYS A 60 4.49 4.32 10.76
CA LYS A 60 3.84 4.90 11.95
C LYS A 60 4.86 5.48 12.92
N ARG A 61 5.98 4.79 13.14
CA ARG A 61 7.06 5.26 14.03
C ARG A 61 7.66 6.57 13.54
N VAL A 62 7.80 6.75 12.23
CA VAL A 62 8.28 8.00 11.62
C VAL A 62 7.21 9.09 11.62
N GLY A 63 5.94 8.74 11.85
CA GLY A 63 4.82 9.68 11.99
C GLY A 63 3.90 9.76 10.76
N TYR A 64 4.02 8.83 9.81
CA TYR A 64 3.15 8.78 8.64
C TYR A 64 1.77 8.22 8.99
N ASN A 65 0.74 8.77 8.35
CA ASN A 65 -0.62 8.24 8.36
C ASN A 65 -0.74 7.07 7.39
N VAL A 66 -0.68 5.84 7.92
CA VAL A 66 -0.69 4.62 7.12
C VAL A 66 -2.13 4.12 6.90
N ILE A 67 -2.47 3.89 5.65
CA ILE A 67 -3.77 3.36 5.22
C ILE A 67 -3.53 2.12 4.37
N ILE A 68 -4.16 1.00 4.72
CA ILE A 68 -4.11 -0.22 3.93
C ILE A 68 -5.20 -0.12 2.85
N ALA A 69 -4.84 -0.33 1.60
CA ALA A 69 -5.77 -0.54 0.50
C ALA A 69 -5.90 -2.05 0.25
N ALA A 70 -7.07 -2.61 0.53
CA ALA A 70 -7.37 -4.03 0.40
C ALA A 70 -8.55 -4.25 -0.57
N TRP A 71 -8.46 -5.24 -1.43
CA TRP A 71 -9.54 -5.62 -2.36
C TRP A 71 -9.74 -7.13 -2.33
N ASN A 72 -10.84 -7.60 -2.93
CA ASN A 72 -11.12 -9.02 -3.00
C ASN A 72 -10.21 -9.66 -4.07
N PRO A 73 -9.52 -10.79 -3.78
CA PRO A 73 -8.72 -11.49 -4.80
C PRO A 73 -9.51 -11.91 -6.03
N THR A 74 -10.83 -12.04 -5.94
CA THR A 74 -11.68 -12.33 -7.10
C THR A 74 -11.86 -11.14 -8.05
N GLN A 75 -11.49 -9.93 -7.65
CA GLN A 75 -11.63 -8.69 -8.43
C GLN A 75 -10.39 -8.37 -9.28
N GLY A 76 -9.26 -9.04 -9.01
CA GLY A 76 -7.99 -8.79 -9.68
C GLY A 76 -6.82 -9.20 -8.77
N LYS A 77 -5.73 -9.69 -9.37
CA LYS A 77 -4.53 -10.01 -8.59
C LYS A 77 -3.82 -8.75 -8.15
N GLY A 78 -3.60 -7.85 -9.11
CA GLY A 78 -3.00 -6.54 -8.88
C GLY A 78 -4.02 -5.42 -8.67
N LEU A 79 -3.50 -4.28 -8.21
CA LEU A 79 -4.26 -3.03 -8.15
C LEU A 79 -4.72 -2.59 -9.54
N ASP A 80 -3.87 -2.78 -10.54
CA ASP A 80 -4.12 -2.50 -11.96
C ASP A 80 -5.26 -3.35 -12.52
N ASP A 81 -5.28 -4.66 -12.25
CA ASP A 81 -6.38 -5.56 -12.63
C ASP A 81 -7.70 -5.08 -12.02
N THR A 82 -7.65 -4.78 -10.71
CA THR A 82 -8.82 -4.35 -9.92
C THR A 82 -9.39 -3.04 -10.46
N MET A 83 -8.53 -2.06 -10.75
CA MET A 83 -8.93 -0.77 -11.31
C MET A 83 -9.44 -0.90 -12.76
N GLN A 84 -8.84 -1.75 -13.59
CA GLN A 84 -9.32 -2.03 -14.94
C GLN A 84 -10.72 -2.66 -14.93
N ALA A 85 -10.98 -3.55 -13.98
CA ALA A 85 -12.29 -4.17 -13.78
C ALA A 85 -13.34 -3.21 -13.16
N GLY A 86 -12.96 -1.97 -12.83
CA GLY A 86 -13.84 -0.96 -12.24
C GLY A 86 -14.09 -1.14 -10.74
N PHE A 87 -13.35 -2.04 -10.10
CA PHE A 87 -13.40 -2.24 -8.65
C PHE A 87 -12.49 -1.24 -7.95
N LYS A 88 -12.92 -0.80 -6.77
CA LYS A 88 -12.14 0.10 -5.91
C LYS A 88 -11.66 -0.68 -4.69
N PRO A 89 -10.39 -0.53 -4.29
CA PRO A 89 -9.94 -1.07 -3.03
C PRO A 89 -10.62 -0.38 -1.86
N VAL A 90 -10.83 -1.13 -0.79
CA VAL A 90 -11.32 -0.63 0.49
C VAL A 90 -10.13 -0.12 1.30
N PHE A 91 -10.26 1.09 1.81
CA PHE A 91 -9.22 1.74 2.60
C PHE A 91 -9.46 1.52 4.10
N GLN A 92 -8.51 0.88 4.78
CA GLN A 92 -8.53 0.64 6.21
C GLN A 92 -7.38 1.38 6.89
N ARG A 93 -7.71 2.26 7.83
CA ARG A 93 -6.71 2.97 8.64
C ARG A 93 -6.10 2.01 9.67
N LEU A 94 -4.77 2.03 9.78
CA LEU A 94 -4.03 1.27 10.77
C LEU A 94 -3.96 1.97 12.12
#